data_AF-A0A6M0FDM9-F1
#
_entry.id   AF-A0A6M0FDM9-F1
#
_cell.length_a   1.000
_cell.length_b   1.000
_cell.length_c   1.000
_cell.angle_alpha   90.00
_cell.angle_beta   90.00
_cell.angle_gamma   90.00
#
_symmetry.space_group_name_H-M   'P 1'
#
loop_
_entity.id
_entity.type
_entity.pdbx_description
1 polymer ?
#
loop_
_entity_poly.entity_id
_entity_poly.type
_entity_poly.pdbx_seq_one_letter_code
_entity_poly.pdbx_strand_id
1 'polypeptide(L)'
;MSQAQLSLEGGSVKNIPILNANNQLFPANKILIPDAHWWLDYIDSAWLLHPQVSVKLAKLAGSFSLFKDIIEIPQNVKPADNNQSNEWCLKWQNTLNYPEFIHGLQRLIFHYHDLESEVDFNWLKTAQVISASEINVDLFLPDKTLVSSSIPGVYYFDANQRIFYLISSASRYIMLCYLTEIINIQLENFSLDNLLPLASIIDAEPENVTFLLNELRIKSFPS
;
A
#
# COMPACT_ATOMS: atom_id res chain seq x y z
N MET A 1 -24.44 -20.80 -43.76
CA MET A 1 -23.77 -20.17 -42.62
C MET A 1 -22.59 -19.39 -43.17
N SER A 2 -22.57 -18.06 -42.97
CA SER A 2 -21.61 -17.17 -43.62
C SER A 2 -20.23 -17.27 -42.97
N GLN A 3 -19.18 -17.14 -43.79
CA GLN A 3 -17.76 -17.21 -43.41
C GLN A 3 -17.33 -16.23 -42.29
N ALA A 4 -18.18 -15.28 -41.90
CA ALA A 4 -17.92 -14.34 -40.82
C ALA A 4 -17.95 -14.98 -39.41
N GLN A 5 -18.54 -16.16 -39.23
CA GLN A 5 -18.58 -16.85 -37.93
C GLN A 5 -17.30 -17.62 -37.58
N LEU A 6 -16.44 -17.92 -38.57
CA LEU A 6 -15.22 -18.72 -38.37
C LEU A 6 -13.98 -17.88 -38.00
N SER A 7 -14.09 -16.55 -38.00
CA SER A 7 -12.99 -15.62 -37.70
C SER A 7 -12.90 -15.18 -36.22
N LEU A 8 -13.69 -15.79 -35.33
CA LEU A 8 -13.73 -15.44 -33.89
C LEU A 8 -12.95 -16.42 -32.99
N GLU A 9 -12.41 -17.50 -33.53
CA GLU A 9 -11.61 -18.45 -32.76
C GLU A 9 -10.14 -17.98 -32.68
N GLY A 10 -9.74 -17.45 -31.52
CA GLY A 10 -8.32 -17.27 -31.16
C GLY A 10 -7.84 -15.84 -30.91
N GLY A 11 -8.70 -14.82 -31.01
CA GLY A 11 -8.35 -13.45 -30.61
C GLY A 11 -8.52 -13.24 -29.11
N SER A 12 -7.50 -12.70 -28.43
CA SER A 12 -7.67 -12.14 -27.07
C SER A 12 -8.69 -11.01 -27.15
N VAL A 13 -9.93 -11.26 -26.73
CA VAL A 13 -10.96 -10.21 -26.61
C VAL A 13 -10.59 -9.37 -25.40
N LYS A 14 -9.91 -8.25 -25.65
CA LYS A 14 -9.63 -7.24 -24.63
C LYS A 14 -10.91 -6.43 -24.38
N ASN A 15 -11.14 -6.06 -23.12
CA ASN A 15 -12.26 -5.23 -22.67
C ASN A 15 -13.65 -5.85 -22.88
N ILE A 16 -13.81 -7.13 -22.54
CA ILE A 16 -15.15 -7.76 -22.48
C ILE A 16 -16.03 -6.92 -21.54
N PRO A 17 -17.22 -6.47 -21.98
CA PRO A 17 -18.13 -5.76 -21.09
C PRO A 17 -18.56 -6.65 -19.91
N ILE A 18 -18.51 -6.09 -18.72
CA ILE A 18 -18.85 -6.75 -17.47
C ILE A 18 -19.99 -6.01 -16.79
N LEU A 19 -20.84 -6.79 -16.11
CA LEU A 19 -21.95 -6.29 -15.33
C LEU A 19 -21.44 -5.64 -14.03
N ASN A 20 -21.85 -4.40 -13.79
CA ASN A 20 -21.64 -3.71 -12.52
C ASN A 20 -22.80 -3.94 -11.53
N ALA A 21 -22.66 -3.50 -10.29
CA ALA A 21 -23.68 -3.65 -9.25
C ALA A 21 -24.99 -2.90 -9.56
N ASN A 22 -24.97 -1.93 -10.48
CA ASN A 22 -26.17 -1.25 -11.00
C ASN A 22 -26.84 -1.98 -12.18
N ASN A 23 -26.46 -3.23 -12.46
CA ASN A 23 -27.00 -4.04 -13.57
C ASN A 23 -26.73 -3.45 -14.97
N GLN A 24 -25.63 -2.72 -15.14
CA GLN A 24 -25.21 -2.12 -16.40
C GLN A 24 -23.92 -2.77 -16.90
N LEU A 25 -23.79 -2.91 -18.23
CA LEU A 25 -22.58 -3.42 -18.86
C LEU A 25 -21.60 -2.27 -19.11
N PHE A 26 -20.40 -2.39 -18.56
CA PHE A 26 -19.30 -1.45 -18.76
C PHE A 26 -18.02 -2.17 -19.18
N PRO A 27 -17.07 -1.48 -19.83
CA PRO A 27 -15.73 -2.03 -20.04
C PRO A 27 -15.14 -2.56 -18.74
N ALA A 28 -14.56 -3.77 -18.77
CA ALA A 28 -14.02 -4.42 -17.57
C ALA A 28 -13.04 -3.52 -16.80
N ASN A 29 -12.20 -2.75 -17.49
CA ASN A 29 -11.23 -1.80 -16.92
C ASN A 29 -11.86 -0.55 -16.26
N LYS A 30 -13.19 -0.41 -16.28
CA LYS A 30 -13.94 0.58 -15.52
C LYS A 30 -14.73 -0.04 -14.36
N ILE A 31 -14.55 -1.34 -14.13
CA ILE A 31 -15.19 -2.09 -13.04
C ILE A 31 -14.15 -2.56 -12.03
N LEU A 32 -14.45 -2.32 -10.77
CA LEU A 32 -13.66 -2.62 -9.59
C LEU A 32 -14.18 -3.89 -8.91
N ILE A 33 -13.28 -4.82 -8.63
CA ILE A 33 -13.54 -5.98 -7.79
C ILE A 33 -13.60 -5.49 -6.35
N PRO A 34 -14.70 -5.74 -5.61
CA PRO A 34 -14.91 -5.21 -4.25
C PRO A 34 -14.12 -6.00 -3.20
N ASP A 35 -12.79 -6.08 -3.33
CA ASP A 35 -11.90 -6.84 -2.43
C ASP A 35 -11.29 -6.00 -1.28
N ALA A 36 -11.61 -4.71 -1.21
CA ALA A 36 -11.34 -3.83 -0.07
C ALA A 36 -12.65 -3.37 0.59
N HIS A 37 -13.15 -4.16 1.55
CA HIS A 37 -14.47 -3.96 2.16
C HIS A 37 -14.66 -2.59 2.81
N TRP A 38 -13.57 -2.01 3.35
CA TRP A 38 -13.59 -0.72 4.02
C TRP A 38 -13.84 0.47 3.09
N TRP A 39 -13.67 0.31 1.77
CA TRP A 39 -13.96 1.36 0.77
C TRP A 39 -15.37 1.30 0.18
N LEU A 40 -16.13 0.24 0.41
CA LEU A 40 -17.40 0.03 -0.28
C LEU A 40 -18.44 1.11 0.02
N ASP A 41 -18.45 1.65 1.25
CA ASP A 41 -19.38 2.71 1.66
C ASP A 41 -19.09 4.05 0.97
N TYR A 42 -17.92 4.21 0.35
CA TYR A 42 -17.49 5.45 -0.31
C TYR A 42 -17.48 5.36 -1.84
N ILE A 43 -17.87 4.23 -2.41
CA ILE A 43 -17.77 3.98 -3.85
C ILE A 43 -19.17 3.79 -4.44
N ASP A 44 -19.46 4.51 -5.51
CA ASP A 44 -20.69 4.32 -6.26
C ASP A 44 -20.75 2.89 -6.81
N SER A 45 -21.90 2.23 -6.62
CA SER A 45 -22.18 0.88 -7.14
C SER A 45 -21.98 0.76 -8.66
N ALA A 46 -21.99 1.86 -9.40
CA ALA A 46 -21.66 1.89 -10.82
C ALA A 46 -20.23 1.41 -11.12
N TRP A 47 -19.30 1.59 -10.18
CA TRP A 47 -17.91 1.13 -10.30
C TRP A 47 -17.75 -0.33 -9.88
N LEU A 48 -18.62 -0.86 -9.03
CA LEU A 48 -18.40 -2.15 -8.38
C LEU A 48 -18.86 -3.32 -9.27
N LEU A 49 -18.11 -4.41 -9.22
CA LEU A 49 -18.46 -5.66 -9.89
C LEU A 49 -19.80 -6.20 -9.36
N HIS A 50 -20.68 -6.64 -10.27
CA HIS A 50 -21.93 -7.27 -9.86
C HIS A 50 -21.68 -8.56 -9.06
N PRO A 51 -22.39 -8.82 -7.94
CA PRO A 51 -22.13 -9.97 -7.06
C PRO A 51 -22.25 -11.35 -7.74
N GLN A 52 -23.02 -11.47 -8.82
CA GLN A 52 -23.17 -12.71 -9.58
C GLN A 52 -22.04 -12.96 -10.59
N VAL A 53 -21.18 -11.97 -10.87
CA VAL A 53 -20.05 -12.13 -11.78
C VAL A 53 -18.87 -12.71 -11.00
N SER A 54 -18.28 -13.78 -11.54
CA SER A 54 -17.08 -14.37 -10.94
C SER A 54 -15.90 -13.39 -10.95
N VAL A 55 -15.26 -13.21 -9.80
CA VAL A 55 -14.01 -12.44 -9.67
C VAL A 55 -12.93 -12.95 -10.63
N LYS A 56 -12.84 -14.27 -10.85
CA LYS A 56 -11.87 -14.85 -11.79
C LYS A 56 -12.13 -14.40 -13.22
N LEU A 57 -13.41 -14.39 -13.64
CA LEU A 57 -13.81 -13.90 -14.96
C LEU A 57 -13.51 -12.40 -15.09
N ALA A 58 -13.82 -11.61 -14.05
CA ALA A 58 -13.57 -10.17 -14.04
C ALA A 58 -12.08 -9.84 -14.21
N LYS A 59 -11.21 -10.51 -13.45
CA LYS A 59 -9.75 -10.36 -13.60
C LYS A 59 -9.28 -10.71 -15.01
N LEU A 60 -9.75 -11.83 -15.58
CA LEU A 60 -9.39 -12.24 -16.95
C LEU A 60 -9.86 -11.23 -18.00
N ALA A 61 -10.99 -10.56 -17.79
CA ALA A 61 -11.51 -9.54 -18.69
C ALA A 61 -10.78 -8.19 -18.55
N GLY A 62 -10.02 -7.98 -17.47
CA GLY A 62 -9.26 -6.76 -17.20
C GLY A 62 -9.88 -5.83 -16.17
N SER A 63 -10.74 -6.31 -15.28
CA SER A 63 -11.20 -5.55 -14.12
C SER A 63 -10.11 -5.37 -13.07
N PHE A 64 -10.10 -4.19 -12.46
CA PHE A 64 -9.14 -3.81 -11.45
C PHE A 64 -9.59 -4.27 -10.06
N SER A 65 -8.63 -4.63 -9.21
CA SER A 65 -8.81 -4.87 -7.78
C SER A 65 -8.93 -3.54 -7.05
N LEU A 66 -9.97 -3.40 -6.23
CA LEU A 66 -10.12 -2.22 -5.37
C LEU A 66 -9.00 -2.14 -4.32
N PHE A 67 -8.48 -3.29 -3.89
CA PHE A 67 -7.40 -3.38 -2.93
C PHE A 67 -6.02 -3.13 -3.57
N LYS A 68 -5.75 -3.67 -4.76
CA LYS A 68 -4.39 -3.67 -5.33
C LYS A 68 -4.12 -2.60 -6.39
N ASP A 69 -5.14 -2.25 -7.17
CA ASP A 69 -4.93 -1.48 -8.40
C ASP A 69 -5.37 -0.01 -8.26
N ILE A 70 -5.92 0.38 -7.10
CA ILE A 70 -6.28 1.76 -6.79
C ILE A 70 -5.05 2.55 -6.34
N ILE A 71 -4.99 3.78 -6.82
CA ILE A 71 -4.00 4.77 -6.41
C ILE A 71 -4.67 5.74 -5.44
N GLU A 72 -4.13 5.85 -4.23
CA GLU A 72 -4.56 6.83 -3.23
C GLU A 72 -3.74 8.11 -3.38
N ILE A 73 -4.41 9.26 -3.49
CA ILE A 73 -3.77 10.57 -3.51
C ILE A 73 -4.29 11.39 -2.33
N PRO A 74 -3.43 11.95 -1.47
CA PRO A 74 -3.88 12.79 -0.36
C PRO A 74 -4.60 14.05 -0.86
N GLN A 75 -5.70 14.39 -0.19
CA GLN A 75 -6.42 15.64 -0.44
C GLN A 75 -6.29 16.59 0.74
N ASN A 76 -6.33 16.05 1.96
CA ASN A 76 -6.19 16.83 3.19
C ASN A 76 -5.54 15.99 4.29
N VAL A 77 -4.69 16.61 5.10
CA VAL A 77 -4.08 15.99 6.28
C VAL A 77 -4.10 17.00 7.42
N LYS A 78 -4.65 16.61 8.57
CA LYS A 78 -4.64 17.41 9.79
C LYS A 78 -3.81 16.71 10.86
N PRO A 79 -2.72 17.31 11.36
CA PRO A 79 -1.98 16.76 12.49
C PRO A 79 -2.87 16.50 13.71
N ALA A 80 -2.55 15.50 14.52
CA ALA A 80 -3.26 15.21 15.75
C ALA A 80 -2.64 15.94 16.95
N ASP A 81 -3.50 16.41 17.85
CA ASP A 81 -3.12 16.83 19.20
C ASP A 81 -3.33 15.67 20.19
N ASN A 82 -2.70 14.52 19.90
CA ASN A 82 -2.78 13.32 20.74
C ASN A 82 -1.37 12.97 21.26
N ASN A 83 -1.13 13.23 22.55
CA ASN A 83 0.18 13.04 23.18
C ASN A 83 0.73 11.62 22.99
N GLN A 84 -0.09 10.59 23.19
CA GLN A 84 0.35 9.21 23.11
C GLN A 84 0.74 8.79 21.69
N SER A 85 -0.07 9.17 20.69
CA SER A 85 0.23 8.92 19.27
C SER A 85 1.48 9.69 18.84
N ASN A 86 1.65 10.93 19.31
CA ASN A 86 2.82 11.76 19.03
C ASN A 86 4.10 11.19 19.66
N GLU A 87 4.03 10.62 20.87
CA GLU A 87 5.16 9.93 21.51
C GLU A 87 5.61 8.70 20.71
N TRP A 88 4.67 7.89 20.22
CA TRP A 88 5.00 6.73 19.37
C TRP A 88 5.63 7.17 18.05
N CYS A 89 5.04 8.17 17.38
CA CYS A 89 5.59 8.71 16.14
C CYS A 89 7.01 9.26 16.35
N LEU A 90 7.27 9.98 17.43
CA LEU A 90 8.61 10.47 17.76
C LEU A 90 9.60 9.33 17.98
N LYS A 91 9.20 8.26 18.67
CA LYS A 91 10.05 7.08 18.86
C LYS A 91 10.41 6.42 17.51
N TRP A 92 9.42 6.22 16.65
CA TRP A 92 9.67 5.64 15.33
C TRP A 92 10.52 6.55 14.46
N GLN A 93 10.23 7.85 14.43
CA GLN A 93 11.06 8.83 13.73
C GLN A 93 12.53 8.73 14.17
N ASN A 94 12.79 8.70 15.48
CA ASN A 94 14.15 8.54 15.99
C ASN A 94 14.78 7.27 15.43
N THR A 95 14.09 6.13 15.53
CA THR A 95 14.57 4.83 15.05
C THR A 95 14.87 4.85 13.55
N LEU A 96 13.96 5.35 12.71
CA LEU A 96 14.14 5.46 11.26
C LEU A 96 15.37 6.31 10.89
N ASN A 97 15.68 7.31 11.70
CA ASN A 97 16.77 8.24 11.45
C ASN A 97 18.15 7.68 11.85
N TYR A 98 18.21 6.54 12.56
CA TYR A 98 19.46 5.92 12.99
C TYR A 98 20.10 5.04 11.90
N PRO A 99 21.45 5.02 11.78
CA PRO A 99 22.15 4.15 10.84
C PRO A 99 21.86 2.65 11.02
N GLU A 100 21.62 2.21 12.26
CA GLU A 100 21.32 0.82 12.60
C GLU A 100 20.03 0.33 11.93
N PHE A 101 19.01 1.20 11.86
CA PHE A 101 17.79 0.90 11.14
C PHE A 101 18.05 0.74 9.64
N ILE A 102 18.83 1.65 9.04
CA ILE A 102 19.17 1.60 7.61
C ILE A 102 19.91 0.30 7.27
N HIS A 103 20.92 -0.08 8.05
CA HIS A 103 21.62 -1.35 7.88
C HIS A 103 20.69 -2.55 8.09
N GLY A 104 19.78 -2.47 9.06
CA GLY A 104 18.76 -3.50 9.30
C GLY A 104 17.82 -3.68 8.10
N LEU A 105 17.35 -2.57 7.52
CA LEU A 105 16.50 -2.57 6.33
C LEU A 105 17.23 -3.13 5.11
N GLN A 106 18.48 -2.72 4.88
CA GLN A 106 19.31 -3.29 3.80
C GLN A 106 19.50 -4.80 3.97
N ARG A 107 19.72 -5.26 5.20
CA ARG A 107 19.84 -6.69 5.52
C ARG A 107 18.53 -7.44 5.29
N LEU A 108 17.38 -6.84 5.60
CA LEU A 108 16.07 -7.40 5.28
C LEU A 108 15.91 -7.55 3.77
N ILE A 109 16.19 -6.50 3.00
CA ILE A 109 16.10 -6.56 1.53
C ILE A 109 17.02 -7.64 0.96
N PHE A 110 18.26 -7.72 1.44
CA PHE A 110 19.18 -8.79 1.04
C PHE A 110 18.62 -10.17 1.35
N HIS A 111 18.00 -10.37 2.51
CA HIS A 111 17.42 -11.66 2.88
C HIS A 111 16.27 -12.10 1.95
N TYR A 112 15.41 -11.17 1.51
CA TYR A 112 14.27 -11.49 0.64
C TYR A 112 14.64 -11.60 -0.83
N HIS A 113 15.60 -10.80 -1.29
CA HIS A 113 15.90 -10.66 -2.71
C HIS A 113 17.24 -11.25 -3.12
N ASP A 114 18.10 -11.66 -2.17
CA ASP A 114 19.48 -12.10 -2.40
C ASP A 114 20.32 -11.10 -3.22
N LEU A 115 20.00 -9.80 -3.09
CA LEU A 115 20.67 -8.69 -3.77
C LEU A 115 21.32 -7.77 -2.75
N GLU A 116 22.61 -7.46 -2.95
CA GLU A 116 23.21 -6.30 -2.28
C GLU A 116 22.55 -5.04 -2.82
N SER A 117 21.71 -4.44 -1.99
CA SER A 117 20.90 -3.30 -2.37
C SER A 117 21.74 -2.02 -2.40
N GLU A 118 21.94 -1.45 -3.59
CA GLU A 118 22.47 -0.08 -3.77
C GLU A 118 21.37 0.99 -3.53
N VAL A 119 20.28 0.65 -2.85
CA VAL A 119 19.19 1.60 -2.63
C VAL A 119 19.63 2.69 -1.67
N ASP A 120 19.50 3.93 -2.12
CA ASP A 120 19.77 5.10 -1.30
C ASP A 120 18.62 5.35 -0.31
N PHE A 121 18.83 4.91 0.93
CA PHE A 121 17.94 5.17 2.06
C PHE A 121 18.28 6.45 2.82
N ASN A 122 19.12 7.35 2.29
CA ASN A 122 19.46 8.60 2.99
C ASN A 122 18.23 9.50 3.23
N TRP A 123 17.16 9.33 2.46
CA TRP A 123 15.91 10.07 2.69
C TRP A 123 15.26 9.73 4.05
N LEU A 124 15.45 8.51 4.55
CA LEU A 124 14.95 8.09 5.86
C LEU A 124 15.66 8.80 7.01
N LYS A 125 16.93 9.17 6.86
CA LYS A 125 17.71 9.86 7.91
C LYS A 125 17.14 11.21 8.34
N THR A 126 16.32 11.81 7.48
CA THR A 126 15.67 13.10 7.72
C THR A 126 14.16 12.98 7.71
N ALA A 127 13.62 11.76 7.71
CA ALA A 127 12.19 11.57 7.67
C ALA A 127 11.57 12.01 8.99
N GLN A 128 10.32 12.44 8.91
CA GLN A 128 9.50 12.72 10.07
C GLN A 128 8.33 11.75 10.12
N VAL A 129 7.88 11.43 11.33
CA VAL A 129 6.66 10.65 11.52
C VAL A 129 5.73 11.51 12.36
N ILE A 130 4.54 11.79 11.83
CA ILE A 130 3.56 12.69 12.43
C ILE A 130 2.22 11.98 12.52
N SER A 131 1.61 11.99 13.70
CA SER A 131 0.24 11.50 13.83
C SER A 131 -0.76 12.53 13.31
N ALA A 132 -1.81 12.06 12.65
CA ALA A 132 -2.86 12.86 12.05
C ALA A 132 -4.21 12.56 12.72
N SER A 133 -5.03 13.58 12.94
CA SER A 133 -6.42 13.42 13.39
C SER A 133 -7.36 13.11 12.23
N GLU A 134 -6.96 13.50 11.02
CA GLU A 134 -7.72 13.31 9.79
C GLU A 134 -6.74 13.16 8.62
N ILE A 135 -7.00 12.18 7.78
CA ILE A 135 -6.36 12.00 6.47
C ILE A 135 -7.51 11.74 5.51
N ASN A 136 -7.63 12.57 4.46
CA ASN A 136 -8.57 12.32 3.38
C ASN A 136 -7.80 12.05 2.10
N VAL A 137 -8.27 11.09 1.32
CA VAL A 137 -7.67 10.67 0.05
C VAL A 137 -8.71 10.69 -1.07
N ASP A 138 -8.22 10.89 -2.27
CA ASP A 138 -8.92 10.62 -3.50
C ASP A 138 -8.44 9.25 -4.04
N LEU A 139 -9.39 8.45 -4.54
CA LEU A 139 -9.09 7.16 -5.15
C LEU A 139 -9.10 7.29 -6.67
N PHE A 140 -8.02 6.85 -7.31
CA PHE A 140 -7.87 6.88 -8.76
C PHE A 140 -7.62 5.48 -9.33
N LEU A 141 -8.10 5.26 -10.55
CA LEU A 141 -7.64 4.16 -11.40
C LEU A 141 -6.21 4.45 -11.93
N PRO A 142 -5.49 3.42 -12.44
CA PRO A 142 -4.17 3.61 -13.05
C PRO A 142 -4.16 4.58 -14.25
N ASP A 143 -5.30 4.73 -14.93
CA ASP A 143 -5.48 5.69 -16.02
C ASP A 143 -5.84 7.12 -15.55
N LYS A 144 -5.72 7.38 -14.24
CA LYS A 144 -6.03 8.65 -13.57
C LYS A 144 -7.52 9.03 -13.55
N THR A 145 -8.42 8.08 -13.79
CA THR A 145 -9.85 8.32 -13.58
C THR A 145 -10.15 8.38 -12.08
N LEU A 146 -10.81 9.46 -11.63
CA LEU A 146 -11.28 9.61 -10.25
C LEU A 146 -12.46 8.67 -9.98
N VAL A 147 -12.35 7.84 -8.95
CA VAL A 147 -13.37 6.87 -8.51
C VAL A 147 -14.19 7.44 -7.36
N SER A 148 -13.50 8.00 -6.36
CA SER A 148 -14.11 8.64 -5.19
C SER A 148 -13.16 9.71 -4.66
N SER A 149 -13.71 10.71 -3.98
CA SER A 149 -12.94 11.88 -3.54
C SER A 149 -13.20 12.23 -2.08
N SER A 150 -12.16 12.70 -1.40
CA SER A 150 -12.16 13.16 -0.01
C SER A 150 -12.71 12.11 0.97
N ILE A 151 -12.29 10.86 0.80
CA ILE A 151 -12.68 9.74 1.67
C ILE A 151 -11.63 9.52 2.77
N PRO A 152 -11.98 8.90 3.91
CA PRO A 152 -11.01 8.65 4.97
C PRO A 152 -9.86 7.74 4.53
N GLY A 153 -8.63 8.20 4.76
CA GLY A 153 -7.40 7.41 4.60
C GLY A 153 -6.77 7.05 5.95
N VAL A 154 -5.78 6.17 5.93
CA VAL A 154 -5.10 5.68 7.15
C VAL A 154 -3.66 6.13 7.28
N TYR A 155 -2.98 6.39 6.17
CA TYR A 155 -1.61 6.90 6.16
C TYR A 155 -1.32 7.65 4.85
N TYR A 156 -0.27 8.47 4.87
CA TYR A 156 0.21 9.19 3.69
C TYR A 156 1.70 9.53 3.82
N PHE A 157 2.45 9.50 2.73
CA PHE A 157 3.86 9.88 2.69
C PHE A 157 4.03 11.11 1.80
N ASP A 158 4.38 12.24 2.40
CA ASP A 158 4.80 13.43 1.67
C ASP A 158 6.26 13.27 1.26
N ALA A 159 6.50 12.89 0.01
CA ALA A 159 7.84 12.70 -0.53
C ALA A 159 8.67 13.99 -0.59
N ASN A 160 8.03 15.16 -0.74
CA ASN A 160 8.74 16.44 -0.82
C ASN A 160 9.30 16.83 0.55
N GLN A 161 8.49 16.64 1.60
CA GLN A 161 8.86 16.99 2.97
C GLN A 161 9.49 15.81 3.74
N ARG A 162 9.41 14.59 3.19
CA ARG A 162 9.80 13.32 3.81
C ARG A 162 9.03 13.06 5.11
N ILE A 163 7.72 13.27 5.08
CA ILE A 163 6.86 13.11 6.26
C ILE A 163 5.92 11.93 6.07
N PHE A 164 5.98 10.98 7.00
CA PHE A 164 4.98 9.94 7.17
C PHE A 164 3.87 10.45 8.08
N TYR A 165 2.67 10.62 7.52
CA TYR A 165 1.46 10.90 8.27
C TYR A 165 0.71 9.61 8.57
N LEU A 166 0.34 9.39 9.82
CA LEU A 166 -0.38 8.20 10.28
C LEU A 166 -1.66 8.61 11.01
N ILE A 167 -2.81 8.06 10.65
CA ILE A 167 -4.04 8.34 11.41
C ILE A 167 -3.86 7.90 12.87
N SER A 168 -4.18 8.78 13.81
CA SER A 168 -4.08 8.52 15.24
C SER A 168 -5.03 7.39 15.62
N SER A 169 -4.53 6.48 16.44
CA SER A 169 -5.29 5.33 16.94
C SER A 169 -4.99 5.10 18.42
N ALA A 170 -5.96 4.50 19.12
CA ALA A 170 -5.74 3.99 20.48
C ALA A 170 -4.75 2.81 20.50
N SER A 171 -4.51 2.15 19.36
CA SER A 171 -3.62 1.00 19.26
C SER A 171 -2.30 1.38 18.59
N ARG A 172 -1.21 1.32 19.37
CA ARG A 172 0.18 1.47 18.87
C ARG A 172 0.46 0.48 17.74
N TYR A 173 0.00 -0.75 17.88
CA TYR A 173 0.24 -1.81 16.91
C TYR A 173 -0.40 -1.47 15.55
N ILE A 174 -1.60 -0.91 15.53
CA ILE A 174 -2.27 -0.50 14.28
C ILE A 174 -1.48 0.61 13.59
N MET A 175 -1.05 1.63 14.34
CA MET A 175 -0.24 2.71 13.79
C MET A 175 1.14 2.21 13.30
N LEU A 176 1.74 1.24 13.99
CA LEU A 176 2.97 0.59 13.54
C LEU A 176 2.76 -0.16 12.21
N CYS A 177 1.63 -0.85 12.06
CA CYS A 177 1.27 -1.50 10.79
C CYS A 177 1.17 -0.46 9.66
N TYR A 178 0.54 0.68 9.90
CA TYR A 178 0.47 1.77 8.91
C TYR A 178 1.86 2.30 8.51
N LEU A 179 2.74 2.53 9.49
CA LEU A 179 4.11 2.97 9.21
C LEU A 179 4.91 1.91 8.45
N THR A 180 4.71 0.64 8.79
CA THR A 180 5.40 -0.48 8.15
C THR A 180 4.98 -0.63 6.70
N GLU A 181 3.67 -0.58 6.43
CA GLU A 181 3.11 -0.64 5.07
C GLU A 181 3.61 0.53 4.22
N ILE A 182 3.56 1.76 4.74
CA ILE A 182 3.95 2.93 3.96
C ILE A 182 5.45 2.92 3.63
N ILE A 183 6.31 2.48 4.56
CA ILE A 183 7.74 2.27 4.27
C ILE A 183 7.90 1.21 3.19
N ASN A 184 7.20 0.07 3.30
CA ASN A 184 7.28 -1.02 2.33
C ASN A 184 6.86 -0.58 0.92
N ILE A 185 5.84 0.28 0.80
CA ILE A 185 5.42 0.88 -0.47
C ILE A 185 6.56 1.72 -1.07
N GLN A 186 7.27 2.50 -0.25
CA GLN A 186 8.43 3.30 -0.71
C GLN A 186 9.65 2.45 -1.11
N LEU A 187 9.66 1.14 -0.82
CA LEU A 187 10.72 0.24 -1.29
C LEU A 187 10.52 -0.19 -2.75
N GLU A 188 9.33 0.01 -3.33
CA GLU A 188 8.99 -0.33 -4.70
C GLU A 188 9.36 -1.79 -5.06
N ASN A 189 10.37 -1.97 -5.93
CA ASN A 189 10.88 -3.27 -6.38
C ASN A 189 11.55 -4.08 -5.26
N PHE A 190 11.85 -3.46 -4.12
CA PHE A 190 12.43 -4.10 -2.94
C PHE A 190 11.41 -4.32 -1.81
N SER A 191 10.12 -4.22 -2.13
CA SER A 191 9.05 -4.55 -1.18
C SER A 191 9.22 -5.96 -0.61
N LEU A 192 8.79 -6.11 0.64
CA LEU A 192 8.90 -7.31 1.44
C LEU A 192 7.54 -8.00 1.49
N ASP A 193 7.52 -9.32 1.29
CA ASP A 193 6.30 -10.12 1.37
C ASP A 193 5.81 -10.30 2.81
N ASN A 194 6.75 -10.36 3.76
CA ASN A 194 6.44 -10.48 5.18
C ASN A 194 7.00 -9.28 5.95
N LEU A 195 6.07 -8.50 6.50
CA LEU A 195 6.34 -7.23 7.14
C LEU A 195 6.66 -7.33 8.64
N LEU A 196 6.51 -8.52 9.24
CA LEU A 196 6.79 -8.71 10.67
C LEU A 196 8.23 -8.28 11.04
N PRO A 197 9.29 -8.65 10.29
CA PRO A 197 10.64 -8.21 10.63
C PRO A 197 10.81 -6.70 10.50
N LEU A 198 10.21 -6.07 9.49
CA LEU A 198 10.27 -4.63 9.30
C LEU A 198 9.57 -3.89 10.45
N ALA A 199 8.35 -4.28 10.80
CA ALA A 199 7.63 -3.72 11.95
C ALA A 199 8.44 -3.88 13.26
N SER A 200 9.09 -5.03 13.43
CA SER A 200 9.87 -5.32 14.63
C SER A 200 11.10 -4.43 14.76
N ILE A 201 11.81 -4.12 13.65
CA ILE A 201 12.97 -3.22 13.70
C ILE A 201 12.57 -1.74 13.76
N ILE A 202 11.38 -1.36 13.27
CA ILE A 202 10.84 0.01 13.44
C ILE A 202 10.52 0.28 14.90
N ASP A 203 10.01 -0.72 15.64
CA ASP A 203 9.58 -0.56 17.03
C ASP A 203 10.68 -0.86 18.08
N ALA A 204 11.85 -1.31 17.62
CA ALA A 204 13.01 -1.61 18.44
C ALA A 204 13.80 -0.35 18.83
N GLU A 205 14.65 -0.47 19.85
CA GLU A 205 15.74 0.50 20.05
C GLU A 205 16.83 0.28 18.97
N PRO A 206 17.47 1.35 18.45
CA PRO A 206 18.46 1.25 17.38
C PRO A 206 19.56 0.22 17.63
N GLU A 207 20.12 0.19 18.83
CA GLU A 207 21.18 -0.75 19.22
C GLU A 207 20.76 -2.24 19.17
N ASN A 208 19.45 -2.51 19.24
CA ASN A 208 18.90 -3.86 19.28
C ASN A 208 18.53 -4.41 17.90
N VAL A 209 18.54 -3.58 16.85
CA VAL A 209 18.12 -3.98 15.49
C VAL A 209 18.88 -5.22 15.01
N THR A 210 20.20 -5.25 15.15
CA THR A 210 21.02 -6.39 14.71
C THR A 210 20.70 -7.66 15.47
N PHE A 211 20.53 -7.57 16.79
CA PHE A 211 20.18 -8.71 17.64
C PHE A 211 18.80 -9.27 17.26
N LEU A 212 17.81 -8.40 17.08
CA LEU A 212 16.45 -8.78 16.72
C LEU A 212 16.39 -9.46 15.35
N LEU A 213 17.15 -8.97 14.37
CA LEU A 213 17.27 -9.62 13.06
C LEU A 213 17.91 -11.02 13.14
N ASN A 214 18.83 -11.25 14.08
CA ASN A 214 19.39 -12.58 14.32
C ASN A 214 18.34 -13.54 14.92
N GLU A 215 17.57 -13.08 15.90
CA GLU A 215 16.48 -13.87 16.52
C GLU A 215 15.40 -14.25 15.50
N LEU A 216 15.09 -13.33 14.59
CA LEU A 216 14.17 -13.56 13.46
C LEU A 216 14.78 -14.39 12.32
N ARG A 217 16.02 -14.87 12.47
CA ARG A 217 16.74 -15.69 11.48
C ARG A 217 16.90 -15.03 10.11
N ILE A 218 17.02 -13.71 10.09
CA ILE A 218 17.30 -12.95 8.88
C ILE A 218 18.76 -13.20 8.47
N LYS A 219 18.99 -13.49 7.19
CA LYS A 219 20.33 -13.77 6.66
C LYS A 219 21.24 -12.54 6.83
N SER A 220 22.51 -12.74 7.18
CA SER A 220 23.52 -11.67 7.21
C SER A 220 24.16 -11.49 5.84
N PHE A 221 24.75 -10.32 5.59
CA PHE A 221 25.58 -10.10 4.40
C PHE A 221 26.73 -11.12 4.31
N PRO A 222 27.17 -11.49 3.09
CA PRO A 222 28.35 -12.31 2.91
C PRO A 222 29.59 -11.61 3.49
N SER A 223 30.52 -12.41 4.01
CA SER A 223 31.78 -11.95 4.64
C SER A 223 32.89 -11.81 3.60
#